data_AF-A0A833LRB7-F1
#
_entry.id   AF-A0A833LRB7-F1
#
_cell.length_a   1.000
_cell.length_b   1.000
_cell.length_c   1.000
_cell.angle_alpha   90.00
_cell.angle_beta   90.00
_cell.angle_gamma   90.00
#
_symmetry.space_group_name_H-M   'P 1'
#
loop_
_entity.id
_entity.type
_entity.pdbx_description
1 polymer ?
#
loop_
_entity_poly.entity_id
_entity_poly.type
_entity_poly.pdbx_seq_one_letter_code
_entity_poly.pdbx_strand_id
1 'polypeptide(L)' 'MAGIDRDTPIPSEIKLHQKSRRLELIYEGGEIYSLDFEYLRVYTPSAEARGHGPGQETLQTGKRNVDIERIEPVGTYA' A
#
# COMPACT_ATOMS: atom_id res chain seq x y z
N MET A 1 -1.92 -1.11 15.54
CA MET A 1 -1.44 -0.55 14.26
C MET A 1 -2.42 0.52 13.82
N ALA A 2 -1.95 1.65 13.28
CA ALA A 2 -2.83 2.75 12.92
C ALA A 2 -3.82 2.33 11.82
N GLY A 3 -5.12 2.28 12.16
CA GLY A 3 -6.21 2.20 11.18
C GLY A 3 -6.72 0.80 10.80
N ILE A 4 -6.37 -0.26 11.54
CA ILE A 4 -6.98 -1.59 11.35
C ILE A 4 -7.74 -1.96 12.62
N ASP A 5 -9.02 -2.24 12.48
CA ASP A 5 -9.92 -2.79 13.50
C ASP A 5 -10.42 -4.19 13.10
N ARG A 6 -11.24 -4.80 13.96
CA ARG A 6 -11.74 -6.18 13.77
C ARG A 6 -12.55 -6.35 12.48
N ASP A 7 -13.23 -5.30 12.04
CA ASP A 7 -14.18 -5.34 10.93
C ASP A 7 -13.57 -4.74 9.65
N THR A 8 -12.27 -4.45 9.66
CA THR A 8 -11.54 -3.96 8.49
C THR A 8 -11.55 -5.03 7.39
N PRO A 9 -12.07 -4.73 6.18
CA PRO A 9 -12.17 -5.70 5.11
C PRO A 9 -10.79 -6.13 4.63
N ILE A 10 -10.63 -7.43 4.40
CA ILE A 10 -9.43 -8.05 3.85
C ILE A 10 -9.70 -8.37 2.37
N PRO A 11 -8.79 -8.04 1.44
CA PRO A 11 -8.95 -8.42 0.05
C PRO A 11 -8.91 -9.94 -0.10
N SER A 12 -9.82 -10.50 -0.91
CA SER A 12 -9.84 -11.92 -1.27
C SER A 12 -8.78 -12.28 -2.30
N GLU A 13 -8.34 -11.32 -3.11
CA GLU A 13 -7.25 -11.52 -4.07
C GLU A 13 -6.38 -10.27 -4.19
N ILE A 14 -5.07 -10.48 -4.37
CA ILE A 14 -4.07 -9.45 -4.62
C ILE A 14 -3.32 -9.82 -5.90
N LYS A 15 -3.35 -8.95 -6.92
CA LYS A 15 -2.59 -9.14 -8.17
C LYS A 15 -1.53 -8.08 -8.34
N LEU A 16 -0.31 -8.53 -8.62
CA LEU A 16 0.84 -7.66 -8.86
C LEU A 16 1.10 -7.53 -10.37
N HIS A 17 0.77 -6.37 -10.94
CA HIS A 17 1.02 -6.07 -12.34
C HIS A 17 2.34 -5.30 -12.50
N GLN A 18 3.46 -6.03 -12.59
CA GLN A 18 4.80 -5.42 -12.65
C GLN A 18 5.00 -4.51 -13.88
N LYS A 19 4.59 -4.95 -15.07
CA LYS A 19 4.79 -4.17 -16.31
C LYS A 19 4.08 -2.81 -16.29
N SER A 20 2.87 -2.77 -15.74
CA SER A 20 2.07 -1.53 -15.61
C SER A 20 2.28 -0.82 -14.28
N ARG A 21 3.12 -1.34 -13.38
CA ARG A 21 3.41 -0.82 -12.03
C ARG A 21 2.16 -0.56 -11.20
N ARG A 22 1.28 -1.57 -11.13
CA ARG A 22 0.00 -1.53 -10.40
C ARG A 22 -0.19 -2.72 -9.49
N LEU A 23 -0.79 -2.46 -8.33
CA LEU A 23 -1.33 -3.47 -7.42
C LEU A 23 -2.85 -3.44 -7.51
N GLU A 24 -3.46 -4.58 -7.87
CA GLU A 24 -4.90 -4.75 -7.86
C GLU A 24 -5.33 -5.49 -6.60
N LEU A 25 -6.32 -4.93 -5.90
CA LEU A 25 -6.96 -5.50 -4.71
C LEU A 25 -8.41 -5.79 -5.04
N ILE A 26 -8.84 -7.03 -4.79
CA ILE A 26 -10.21 -7.49 -5.03
C ILE A 26 -10.79 -7.90 -3.69
N TYR A 27 -11.99 -7.42 -3.39
CA TYR A 27 -12.72 -7.70 -2.15
C TYR A 27 -13.90 -8.64 -2.42
N GLU A 28 -14.36 -9.35 -1.39
CA GLU A 28 -15.48 -10.29 -1.51
C GLU A 28 -16.80 -9.63 -1.95
N GLY A 29 -16.98 -8.32 -1.68
CA GLY A 29 -18.13 -7.53 -2.14
C GLY A 29 -18.10 -7.19 -3.64
N GLY A 30 -17.02 -7.55 -4.34
CA GLY A 30 -16.82 -7.27 -5.77
C GLY A 30 -16.13 -5.93 -6.04
N GLU A 31 -15.76 -5.18 -5.01
CA GLU A 31 -14.97 -3.96 -5.16
C GLU A 31 -13.55 -4.29 -5.63
N ILE A 32 -13.09 -3.55 -6.64
CA ILE A 32 -11.75 -3.69 -7.21
C ILE A 32 -11.06 -2.34 -7.14
N TYR A 33 -9.86 -2.32 -6.57
CA TYR A 33 -9.02 -1.14 -6.47
C TYR A 33 -7.68 -1.38 -7.16
N SER A 34 -7.24 -0.40 -7.96
CA SER A 34 -5.93 -0.42 -8.61
C SER A 34 -5.08 0.72 -8.07
N LEU A 35 -3.97 0.39 -7.42
CA LEU A 35 -3.05 1.33 -6.80
C LEU A 35 -1.72 1.33 -7.57
N ASP A 36 -1.28 2.50 -8.02
CA ASP A 36 0.02 2.63 -8.69
C ASP A 36 1.16 2.50 -7.68
N PHE A 37 2.31 1.96 -8.11
CA PHE A 37 3.47 1.78 -7.22
C PHE A 37 4.00 3.09 -6.63
N GLU A 38 3.95 4.17 -7.40
CA GLU A 38 4.31 5.51 -6.93
C GLU A 38 3.42 5.93 -5.75
N TYR A 39 2.11 5.72 -5.87
CA TYR A 39 1.16 6.03 -4.81
C TYR A 39 1.51 5.28 -3.51
N LEU A 40 1.74 3.96 -3.61
CA LEU A 40 2.11 3.13 -2.45
C LEU A 40 3.41 3.61 -1.78
N ARG A 41 4.43 4.00 -2.58
CA ARG A 41 5.72 4.45 -2.04
C ARG A 41 5.68 5.86 -1.47
N VAL A 42 4.87 6.75 -2.05
CA VAL A 42 4.71 8.14 -1.59
C VAL A 42 3.87 8.19 -0.32
N TYR A 43 2.78 7.43 -0.24
CA TYR A 43 1.88 7.36 0.92
C TYR A 43 2.31 6.33 1.98
N THR A 44 3.59 5.95 2.01
CA THR A 44 4.12 4.97 2.95
C THR A 44 3.86 5.36 4.42
N PRO A 45 3.55 4.40 5.32
CA PRO A 45 3.42 4.66 6.75
C PRO A 45 4.76 4.79 7.48
N SER A 46 5.89 4.66 6.78
CA SER A 46 7.22 4.75 7.37
C SER A 46 7.47 6.11 8.05
N ALA A 47 8.22 6.08 9.15
CA ALA A 47 8.70 7.29 9.83
C ALA A 47 9.56 8.17 8.93
N GLU A 48 10.23 7.61 7.91
CA GLU A 48 10.97 8.41 6.91
C GLU A 48 10.09 9.38 6.12
N ALA A 49 8.80 9.04 5.93
CA ALA A 49 7.84 9.90 5.24
C ALA A 49 6.96 10.68 6.21
N ARG A 50 6.51 10.07 7.32
CA ARG A 50 5.59 10.71 8.29
C ARG A 50 6.30 11.54 9.36
N GLY A 51 7.61 11.33 9.55
CA GLY A 51 8.34 11.83 10.70
C GLY A 51 7.86 11.19 12.01
N HIS A 52 8.35 11.69 13.14
CA HIS A 52 8.01 11.21 14.48
C HIS A 52 6.93 12.04 15.17
N GLY A 53 6.44 13.11 14.52
CA GLY A 53 5.38 13.97 15.05
C GLY A 53 4.73 14.84 13.96
N PRO A 54 3.60 15.50 14.27
CA PRO A 54 2.88 16.34 13.30
C PRO A 54 3.78 17.43 12.70
N GLY A 55 3.72 17.63 11.39
CA GLY A 55 4.54 18.62 10.68
C GLY A 55 5.98 18.18 10.39
N GLN A 56 6.35 16.95 10.77
CA GLN A 56 7.62 16.33 10.36
C GLN A 56 7.46 15.50 9.08
N GLU A 57 6.30 15.57 8.40
CA GLU A 57 6.12 14.86 7.15
C GLU A 57 7.06 15.40 6.08
N THR A 58 7.70 14.49 5.35
CA THR A 58 8.54 14.82 4.21
C THR A 58 7.89 14.33 2.93
N LEU A 59 7.58 15.27 2.03
CA LEU A 59 7.05 14.94 0.70
C LEU A 59 8.05 14.05 -0.04
N GLN A 60 7.61 12.84 -0.37
CA GLN A 60 8.40 11.89 -1.15
C GLN A 60 8.32 12.28 -2.63
N THR A 61 9.44 12.60 -3.25
CA THR A 61 9.54 12.95 -4.68
C THR A 61 10.38 11.92 -5.44
N GLY A 62 10.26 11.92 -6.77
CA GLY A 62 11.05 11.04 -7.64
C GLY A 62 10.70 9.55 -7.55
N LYS A 63 9.46 9.22 -7.13
CA LYS A 63 9.02 7.83 -6.92
C LYS A 63 8.22 7.23 -8.09
N ARG A 64 8.06 7.94 -9.21
CA ARG A 64 7.32 7.50 -10.41
C ARG A 64 7.75 6.14 -10.97
N ASN A 65 9.04 5.82 -10.90
CA ASN A 65 9.62 4.63 -11.54
C ASN A 65 10.06 3.57 -10.52
N VAL A 66 9.54 3.61 -9.29
CA VAL A 66 9.82 2.56 -8.31
C VAL A 66 9.09 1.28 -8.69
N ASP A 67 9.71 0.15 -8.37
CA ASP A 67 9.14 -1.18 -8.52
C ASP A 67 8.88 -1.84 -7.16
N ILE A 68 7.99 -2.83 -7.15
CA ILE A 68 7.79 -3.73 -6.01
C ILE A 68 8.60 -4.99 -6.27
N GLU A 69 9.65 -5.20 -5.48
CA GLU A 69 10.52 -6.39 -5.59
C GLU A 69 9.81 -7.66 -5.12
N ARG A 70 9.08 -7.58 -4.00
CA ARG A 70 8.33 -8.69 -3.41
C ARG A 70 7.18 -8.20 -2.55
N ILE A 71 6.18 -9.06 -2.37
CA ILE A 71 5.07 -8.88 -1.44
C ILE A 71 5.05 -10.10 -0.53
N GLU A 72 5.05 -9.85 0.77
CA GLU A 72 4.97 -10.89 1.79
C GLU A 72 3.78 -10.56 2.70
N PRO A 73 2.88 -11.53 2.99
CA PRO A 73 1.85 -11.32 3.98
C PRO A 73 2.49 -11.18 5.36
N VAL A 74 2.03 -10.19 6.14
CA VAL A 74 2.49 -9.96 7.51
C VAL A 74 1.29 -10.04 8.44
N GLY A 75 1.35 -10.92 9.44
CA GLY A 75 0.25 -11.19 10.38
C GLY A 75 -0.71 -12.29 9.91
N THR A 76 -1.78 -12.52 10.67
CA THR A 76 -2.82 -13.54 10.37
C THR A 76 -3.93 -12.96 9.50
N TYR A 77 -3.55 -12.44 8.33
CA TYR A 77 -4.48 -11.83 7.37
C TYR A 77 -4.47 -12.55 6.02
N ALA A 78 -4.07 -13.82 6.00
CA ALA A 78 -4.11 -14.71 4.84
C ALA A 78 -4.58 -16.11 5.27
#